data_AF-A0A7Y3L653-F1
#
_entry.id   AF-A0A7Y3L653-F1
#
_cell.length_a   1.000
_cell.length_b   1.000
_cell.length_c   1.000
_cell.angle_alpha   90.00
_cell.angle_beta   90.00
_cell.angle_gamma   90.00
#
_symmetry.space_group_name_H-M   'P 1'
#
loop_
_entity.id
_entity.type
_entity.pdbx_description
1 polymer ?
#
loop_
_entity_poly.entity_id
_entity_poly.type
_entity_poly.pdbx_seq_one_letter_code
_entity_poly.pdbx_strand_id
1 'polypeptide(L)'
;MAARKEEFSIVALLIPDGIDEDVASLVSAKIDEFDPDYWLLSQPDSYIFFFRENRSGKERAVHGVASLQILKNSSIRLRALRIGQARGPLVADFSWFGRVKSPPFGAAVNEAQKNARSAV
;
A
#
# COMPACT_ATOMS: atom_id res chain seq x y z
N MET A 1 -22.09 -10.41 8.70
CA MET A 1 -21.09 -9.59 7.97
C MET A 1 -20.79 -10.30 6.65
N ALA A 2 -20.71 -9.58 5.53
CA ALA A 2 -20.52 -10.20 4.22
C ALA A 2 -19.20 -9.71 3.63
N ALA A 3 -18.24 -10.63 3.47
CA ALA A 3 -17.08 -10.43 2.63
C ALA A 3 -17.56 -10.16 1.19
N ARG A 4 -17.00 -9.16 0.53
CA ARG A 4 -17.35 -8.80 -0.85
C ARG A 4 -16.10 -8.79 -1.71
N LYS A 5 -16.30 -9.18 -2.98
CA LYS A 5 -15.27 -9.08 -4.00
C LYS A 5 -15.36 -7.70 -4.65
N GLU A 6 -14.34 -6.88 -4.50
CA GLU A 6 -14.25 -5.56 -5.13
C GLU A 6 -12.89 -5.38 -5.81
N GLU A 7 -12.84 -4.49 -6.79
CA GLU A 7 -11.60 -4.09 -7.46
C GLU A 7 -10.79 -3.14 -6.56
N PHE A 8 -9.50 -3.41 -6.41
CA PHE A 8 -8.57 -2.56 -5.68
C PHE A 8 -7.31 -2.28 -6.49
N SER A 9 -6.77 -1.08 -6.31
CA SER A 9 -5.38 -0.75 -6.58
C SER A 9 -4.55 -1.03 -5.32
N ILE A 10 -3.49 -1.80 -5.46
CA ILE A 10 -2.57 -2.16 -4.38
C ILE A 10 -1.23 -1.51 -4.65
N VAL A 11 -0.70 -0.83 -3.64
CA VAL A 11 0.66 -0.28 -3.65
C VAL A 11 1.45 -0.97 -2.55
N ALA A 12 2.48 -1.72 -2.94
CA ALA A 12 3.42 -2.37 -2.03
C ALA A 12 4.70 -1.54 -1.96
N LEU A 13 5.04 -1.06 -0.77
CA LEU A 13 6.30 -0.40 -0.47
C LEU A 13 7.21 -1.40 0.23
N LEU A 14 8.36 -1.68 -0.36
CA LEU A 14 9.38 -2.57 0.20
C LEU A 14 10.62 -1.75 0.59
N ILE A 15 11.09 -1.98 1.81
CA ILE A 15 12.26 -1.33 2.41
C ILE A 15 13.26 -2.42 2.76
N PRO A 16 14.22 -2.73 1.85
CA PRO A 16 15.12 -3.88 1.99
C PRO A 16 15.95 -3.87 3.27
N ASP A 17 16.31 -2.67 3.75
CA ASP A 17 17.12 -2.47 4.95
C ASP A 17 16.30 -2.61 6.25
N GLY A 18 15.00 -2.94 6.13
CA GLY A 18 14.07 -3.09 7.25
C GLY A 18 13.40 -1.79 7.68
N ILE A 19 12.36 -1.95 8.51
CA ILE A 19 11.54 -0.86 9.04
C ILE A 19 11.89 -0.69 10.52
N ASP A 20 12.61 0.39 10.84
CA ASP A 20 12.85 0.87 12.20
C ASP A 20 11.93 2.08 12.53
N GLU A 21 12.09 2.68 13.72
CA GLU A 21 11.24 3.78 14.18
C GLU A 21 11.32 5.03 13.30
N ASP A 22 12.50 5.34 12.77
CA ASP A 22 12.71 6.49 11.87
C ASP A 22 12.00 6.28 10.54
N VAL A 23 12.19 5.11 9.92
CA VAL A 23 11.52 4.73 8.68
C VAL A 23 10.00 4.66 8.91
N ALA A 24 9.55 4.06 10.00
CA ALA A 24 8.14 3.98 10.34
C ALA A 24 7.51 5.36 10.47
N SER A 25 8.17 6.30 11.15
CA SER A 25 7.68 7.68 11.32
C SER A 25 7.54 8.40 9.97
N LEU A 26 8.52 8.26 9.08
CA LEU A 26 8.49 8.86 7.75
C LEU A 26 7.37 8.27 6.87
N VAL A 27 7.17 6.96 6.92
CA VAL A 27 6.13 6.30 6.13
C VAL A 27 4.76 6.60 6.72
N SER A 28 4.56 6.56 8.04
CA SER A 28 3.28 6.85 8.70
C SER A 28 2.74 8.24 8.35
N ALA A 29 3.59 9.27 8.34
CA ALA A 29 3.19 10.61 7.91
C ALA A 29 2.64 10.63 6.47
N LYS A 30 3.14 9.74 5.62
CA LYS A 30 2.69 9.56 4.24
C LYS A 30 1.38 8.76 4.15
N ILE A 31 1.16 7.78 5.03
CA ILE A 31 -0.11 7.02 5.07
C ILE A 31 -1.31 7.95 5.24
N ASP A 32 -1.20 8.90 6.17
CA ASP A 32 -2.26 9.87 6.45
C ASP A 32 -2.52 10.81 5.26
N GLU A 33 -1.49 11.16 4.51
CA GLU A 33 -1.59 11.98 3.28
C GLU A 33 -2.30 11.22 2.14
N PHE A 34 -2.07 9.91 2.04
CA PHE A 34 -2.62 9.08 0.96
C PHE A 34 -4.05 8.65 1.22
N ASP A 35 -4.44 8.59 2.50
CA ASP A 35 -5.75 8.13 2.97
C ASP A 35 -6.17 6.82 2.30
N PRO A 36 -5.39 5.72 2.43
CA PRO A 36 -5.77 4.45 1.83
C PRO A 36 -7.01 3.89 2.51
N ASP A 37 -7.84 3.14 1.77
CA ASP A 37 -9.02 2.49 2.34
C ASP A 37 -8.66 1.44 3.40
N TYR A 38 -7.45 0.87 3.28
CA TYR A 38 -6.82 0.05 4.29
C TYR A 38 -5.30 0.07 4.10
N TRP A 39 -4.54 -0.18 5.16
CA TRP A 39 -3.11 -0.44 5.05
C TRP A 39 -2.67 -1.47 6.08
N LEU A 40 -1.57 -2.15 5.81
CA LEU A 40 -0.93 -3.04 6.77
C LEU A 40 0.58 -2.98 6.67
N LEU A 41 1.22 -3.19 7.81
CA LEU A 41 2.65 -3.46 7.91
C LEU A 41 2.87 -4.98 7.80
N SER A 42 3.41 -5.41 6.67
CA SER A 42 3.86 -6.78 6.44
C SER A 42 5.30 -6.87 6.91
N GLN A 43 5.48 -7.20 8.18
CA GLN A 43 6.80 -7.34 8.78
C GLN A 43 7.64 -8.42 8.07
N PRO A 44 8.97 -8.22 7.95
CA PRO A 44 9.76 -7.14 8.56
C PRO A 44 9.98 -5.89 7.69
N ASP A 45 9.57 -5.91 6.42
CA ASP A 45 10.19 -5.05 5.40
C ASP A 45 9.19 -4.29 4.51
N SER A 46 7.88 -4.47 4.66
CA SER A 46 6.94 -3.91 3.68
C SER A 46 5.66 -3.29 4.25
N TYR A 47 5.23 -2.20 3.63
CA TYR A 47 3.89 -1.65 3.80
C TYR A 47 3.05 -1.99 2.57
N ILE A 48 1.79 -2.34 2.79
CA ILE A 48 0.83 -2.60 1.72
C ILE A 48 -0.35 -1.65 1.90
N PHE A 49 -0.63 -0.87 0.86
CA PHE A 49 -1.73 0.09 0.81
C PHE A 49 -2.81 -0.41 -0.15
N PHE A 50 -4.06 -0.28 0.27
CA PHE A 50 -5.22 -0.74 -0.49
C PHE A 50 -6.11 0.45 -0.80
N PHE A 51 -6.40 0.65 -2.09
CA PHE A 51 -7.29 1.69 -2.58
C PHE A 51 -8.41 1.03 -3.38
N ARG A 52 -9.67 1.29 -3.00
CA ARG A 52 -10.83 0.82 -3.76
C ARG A 52 -10.84 1.49 -5.13
N GLU A 53 -11.17 0.74 -6.18
CA GLU A 53 -11.18 1.22 -7.57
C GLU A 53 -12.40 2.09 -7.92
N ASN A 54 -12.69 3.09 -7.08
CA ASN A 54 -13.56 4.20 -7.42
C ASN A 54 -12.73 5.37 -7.98
N ARG A 55 -13.37 6.44 -8.45
CA ARG A 55 -12.68 7.59 -9.07
C ARG A 55 -11.61 8.19 -8.14
N SER A 56 -11.95 8.41 -6.87
CA SER A 56 -11.04 9.00 -5.88
C SER A 56 -9.92 8.04 -5.47
N GLY A 57 -10.23 6.74 -5.30
CA GLY A 57 -9.23 5.75 -4.90
C GLY A 57 -8.13 5.55 -5.93
N LYS A 58 -8.46 5.61 -7.23
CA LYS A 58 -7.46 5.63 -8.31
C LYS A 58 -6.52 6.83 -8.21
N GLU A 59 -7.09 8.03 -8.04
CA GLU A 59 -6.31 9.27 -7.91
C GLU A 59 -5.42 9.23 -6.66
N ARG A 60 -5.93 8.74 -5.53
CA ARG A 60 -5.16 8.53 -4.29
C ARG A 60 -4.04 7.52 -4.46
N ALA A 61 -4.27 6.40 -5.17
CA ALA A 61 -3.22 5.41 -5.44
C ALA A 61 -2.08 6.00 -6.29
N VAL A 62 -2.42 6.74 -7.36
CA VAL A 62 -1.45 7.43 -8.22
C VAL A 62 -0.65 8.48 -7.43
N HIS A 63 -1.34 9.30 -6.63
CA HIS A 63 -0.72 10.29 -5.78
C HIS A 63 0.19 9.64 -4.72
N GLY A 64 -0.25 8.56 -4.08
CA GLY A 64 0.54 7.82 -3.10
C GLY A 64 1.83 7.27 -3.69
N VAL A 65 1.79 6.72 -4.90
CA VAL A 65 3.00 6.28 -5.62
C VAL A 65 3.96 7.44 -5.87
N ALA A 66 3.47 8.57 -6.37
CA ALA A 66 4.30 9.76 -6.61
C ALA A 66 4.93 10.29 -5.31
N SER A 67 4.17 10.37 -4.23
CA SER A 67 4.68 10.82 -2.94
C SER A 67 5.67 9.83 -2.32
N LEU A 68 5.50 8.53 -2.51
CA LEU A 68 6.48 7.52 -2.11
C LEU A 68 7.78 7.61 -2.94
N GLN A 69 7.68 7.94 -4.23
CA GLN A 69 8.85 8.21 -5.06
C GLN A 69 9.62 9.45 -4.59
N ILE A 70 8.93 10.49 -4.13
CA ILE A 70 9.56 11.67 -3.53
C ILE A 70 10.24 11.28 -2.22
N LEU A 71 9.58 10.46 -1.40
CA LEU A 71 10.12 9.97 -0.12
C LEU A 71 11.43 9.18 -0.31
N LYS A 72 11.62 8.50 -1.44
CA LYS A 72 12.88 7.83 -1.82
C LYS A 72 14.09 8.75 -1.75
N ASN A 73 13.89 10.04 -2.00
CA ASN A 73 14.95 11.03 -2.05
C ASN A 73 15.11 11.82 -0.74
N SER A 74 14.21 11.64 0.24
CA SER A 74 14.22 12.45 1.48
C SER A 74 15.18 11.90 2.55
N SER A 75 15.56 10.63 2.48
CA SER A 75 16.47 9.99 3.44
C SER A 75 17.34 8.93 2.77
N ILE A 76 18.60 8.80 3.23
CA ILE A 76 19.51 7.77 2.73
C ILE A 76 18.99 6.35 2.99
N ARG A 77 18.27 6.17 4.11
CA ARG A 77 17.61 4.91 4.51
C ARG A 77 16.51 4.47 3.55
N LEU A 78 15.94 5.42 2.82
CA LEU A 78 14.83 5.20 1.90
C LEU A 78 15.26 5.17 0.45
N ARG A 79 16.54 5.43 0.16
CA ARG A 79 17.07 5.45 -1.21
C ARG A 79 16.94 4.09 -1.92
N ALA A 80 16.97 3.01 -1.17
CA ALA A 80 16.77 1.65 -1.68
C ALA A 80 15.30 1.20 -1.69
N LEU A 81 14.34 2.08 -1.35
CA LEU A 81 12.93 1.70 -1.35
C LEU A 81 12.49 1.29 -2.75
N ARG A 82 11.63 0.27 -2.78
CA ARG A 82 11.05 -0.29 -3.99
C ARG A 82 9.54 -0.21 -3.90
N ILE A 83 8.92 0.15 -5.02
CA ILE A 83 7.47 0.32 -5.10
C ILE A 83 6.95 -0.66 -6.14
N GLY A 84 6.02 -1.51 -5.72
CA GLY A 84 5.26 -2.39 -6.59
C GLY A 84 3.82 -1.96 -6.63
N GLN A 85 3.20 -2.11 -7.79
CA GLN A 85 1.79 -1.84 -8.00
C GLN A 85 1.15 -3.04 -8.65
N ALA A 86 -0.09 -3.30 -8.28
CA ALA A 86 -0.95 -4.21 -9.01
C ALA A 86 -2.40 -3.75 -8.84
N ARG A 87 -3.26 -4.25 -9.72
CA ARG A 87 -4.68 -4.02 -9.66
C ARG A 87 -5.39 -5.35 -9.85
N GLY A 88 -6.44 -5.56 -9.07
CA GLY A 88 -7.34 -6.65 -9.36
C GLY A 88 -8.37 -6.86 -8.27
N PRO A 89 -9.14 -7.95 -8.39
CA PRO A 89 -10.23 -8.20 -7.49
C PRO A 89 -9.72 -8.79 -6.17
N LEU A 90 -10.10 -8.19 -5.06
CA LEU A 90 -9.81 -8.65 -3.70
C LEU A 90 -11.11 -8.97 -2.96
N VAL A 91 -11.02 -9.92 -2.04
CA VAL A 91 -12.06 -10.20 -1.05
C VAL A 91 -11.79 -9.34 0.17
N ALA A 92 -12.73 -8.48 0.54
CA ALA A 92 -12.61 -7.58 1.67
C ALA A 92 -13.85 -7.63 2.56
N ASP A 93 -13.64 -7.56 3.88
CA ASP A 93 -14.73 -7.35 4.83
C ASP A 93 -14.98 -5.87 5.04
N PHE A 94 -16.25 -5.50 5.01
CA PHE A 94 -16.68 -4.12 5.20
C PHE A 94 -17.44 -3.94 6.51
N SER A 95 -17.21 -2.80 7.15
CA SER A 95 -18.07 -2.30 8.20
C SER A 95 -19.43 -1.90 7.63
N TRP A 96 -20.42 -1.76 8.51
CA TRP A 96 -21.73 -1.18 8.21
C TRP A 96 -21.66 0.21 7.54
N PHE A 97 -20.60 1.00 7.80
CA PHE A 97 -20.35 2.29 7.15
C PHE A 97 -19.55 2.17 5.83
N GLY A 98 -19.30 0.96 5.33
CA GLY A 98 -18.58 0.75 4.07
C GLY A 98 -17.06 0.94 4.13
N ARG A 99 -16.47 0.97 5.34
CA ARG A 99 -15.01 0.97 5.53
C ARG A 99 -14.45 -0.45 5.53
N VAL A 100 -13.25 -0.65 4.98
CA VAL A 100 -12.55 -1.94 5.04
C VAL A 100 -12.17 -2.23 6.50
N LYS A 101 -12.52 -3.42 6.98
CA LYS A 101 -12.37 -3.83 8.39
C LYS A 101 -11.16 -4.72 8.65
N SER A 102 -10.80 -5.52 7.66
CA SER A 102 -9.72 -6.51 7.72
C SER A 102 -8.90 -6.42 6.43
N PRO A 103 -7.64 -6.91 6.44
CA PRO A 103 -6.80 -6.93 5.25
C PRO A 103 -7.51 -7.56 4.05
N PRO A 104 -7.63 -6.86 2.91
CA PRO A 104 -8.15 -7.47 1.70
C PRO A 104 -7.23 -8.59 1.19
N PHE A 105 -7.83 -9.69 0.71
CA PHE A 105 -7.08 -10.85 0.22
C PHE A 105 -7.30 -11.08 -1.28
N GLY A 106 -6.24 -11.39 -2.01
CA GLY A 106 -6.33 -11.77 -3.42
C GLY A 106 -4.97 -11.81 -4.12
N ALA A 107 -4.95 -12.37 -5.33
CA ALA A 107 -3.71 -12.57 -6.09
C ALA A 107 -2.96 -11.26 -6.41
N ALA A 108 -3.70 -10.16 -6.57
CA ALA A 108 -3.12 -8.85 -6.86
C ALA A 108 -2.25 -8.31 -5.70
N VAL A 109 -2.47 -8.76 -4.45
CA VAL A 109 -1.58 -8.41 -3.32
C VAL A 109 -0.20 -9.03 -3.52
N ASN A 110 -0.17 -10.32 -3.87
CA ASN A 110 1.06 -11.05 -4.14
C ASN A 110 1.79 -10.49 -5.37
N GLU A 111 1.03 -10.09 -6.40
CA GLU A 111 1.57 -9.45 -7.58
C GLU A 111 2.21 -8.10 -7.27
N ALA A 112 1.55 -7.24 -6.48
CA ALA A 112 2.12 -5.97 -6.05
C ALA A 112 3.43 -6.18 -5.28
N GLN A 113 3.47 -7.13 -4.35
CA GLN A 113 4.69 -7.46 -3.60
C GLN A 113 5.80 -8.02 -4.51
N LYS A 114 5.45 -8.88 -5.46
CA LYS A 114 6.40 -9.41 -6.45
C LYS A 114 6.98 -8.27 -7.30
N ASN A 115 6.14 -7.36 -7.77
CA ASN A 115 6.54 -6.19 -8.54
C ASN A 115 7.46 -5.27 -7.72
N ALA A 116 7.20 -5.10 -6.42
CA ALA A 116 8.09 -4.35 -5.53
C ALA A 116 9.45 -5.03 -5.38
N ARG A 117 9.49 -6.36 -5.23
CA ARG A 117 10.76 -7.11 -5.12
C ARG A 117 11.58 -7.05 -6.41
N SER A 118 10.91 -7.05 -7.56
CA SER A 118 11.54 -6.99 -8.89
C SER A 118 11.86 -5.57 -9.39
N ALA A 119 11.37 -4.52 -8.72
CA ALA A 119 11.73 -3.15 -9.05
C ALA A 119 13.21 -2.90 -8.73
N VAL A 120 13.99 -2.56 -9.75
CA VAL A 120 15.43 -2.23 -9.66
C VAL A 120 15.60 -0.75 -9.39
#